data_AF-A0A442WFW4-F1
#
_entry.id   AF-A0A442WFW4-F1
#
_cell.length_a   1.000
_cell.length_b   1.000
_cell.length_c   1.000
_cell.angle_alpha   90.00
_cell.angle_beta   90.00
_cell.angle_gamma   90.00
#
_symmetry.space_group_name_H-M   'P 1'
#
loop_
_entity.id
_entity.type
_entity.pdbx_description
1 polymer ?
#
loop_
_entity_poly.entity_id
_entity_poly.type
_entity_poly.pdbx_seq_one_letter_code
_entity_poly.pdbx_strand_id
1 'polypeptide(L)'
;MPRLDACLECGEPFERAPSREFCSVKCRKDWNNRRMKRGAELYDLYMAHRFDRANAKDLRVFQAINRMASNFRQEDRIERAGRQSWRRPSAVLDERPYLRSVTTHVRIGRGA
;
A
#
# COMPACT_ATOMS: atom_id res chain seq x y z
N MET A 1 11.25 -10.50 -29.71
CA MET A 1 9.81 -10.52 -29.35
C MET A 1 9.61 -9.62 -28.13
N PRO A 2 8.68 -8.65 -28.16
CA PRO A 2 8.38 -7.83 -26.99
C PRO A 2 7.84 -8.72 -25.86
N ARG A 3 8.34 -8.54 -24.64
CA ARG A 3 7.78 -9.20 -23.46
C ARG A 3 6.47 -8.50 -23.12
N LEU A 4 5.36 -9.23 -23.16
CA LEU A 4 4.06 -8.74 -22.72
C LEU A 4 3.93 -8.97 -21.21
N ASP A 5 3.55 -7.93 -20.48
CA ASP A 5 3.16 -8.02 -19.07
C ASP A 5 1.65 -7.77 -18.95
N ALA A 6 1.03 -8.37 -17.95
CA ALA A 6 -0.37 -8.10 -17.62
C ALA A 6 -0.51 -6.77 -16.88
N CYS A 7 -1.44 -5.92 -17.33
CA CYS A 7 -1.80 -4.68 -16.63
C CYS A 7 -2.29 -4.96 -15.21
N LEU A 8 -1.76 -4.25 -14.21
CA LEU A 8 -2.17 -4.49 -12.81
C LEU A 8 -3.66 -4.19 -12.56
N GLU A 9 -4.28 -3.32 -13.36
CA GLU A 9 -5.71 -3.02 -13.25
C GLU A 9 -6.58 -4.02 -14.01
N CYS A 10 -6.53 -4.00 -15.34
CA CYS A 10 -7.44 -4.79 -16.18
C CYS A 10 -6.98 -6.25 -16.38
N GLY A 11 -5.69 -6.55 -16.21
CA GLY A 11 -5.12 -7.88 -16.49
C GLY A 11 -4.74 -8.12 -17.96
N GLU A 12 -5.10 -7.21 -18.88
CA GLU A 12 -4.78 -7.36 -20.29
C GLU A 12 -3.27 -7.26 -20.56
N PRO A 13 -2.73 -8.05 -21.51
CA PRO A 13 -1.34 -7.96 -21.92
C PRO A 13 -1.07 -6.64 -22.63
N PHE A 14 0.09 -6.03 -22.37
CA PHE A 14 0.54 -4.83 -23.08
C PHE A 14 2.07 -4.81 -23.24
N GLU A 15 2.55 -4.04 -24.20
CA GLU A 15 3.99 -3.88 -24.44
C GLU A 15 4.69 -3.27 -23.22
N ARG A 16 5.61 -4.05 -22.65
CA ARG A 16 6.29 -3.71 -21.41
C ARG A 16 7.30 -2.58 -21.63
N ALA A 17 7.24 -1.60 -20.75
CA ALA A 17 8.39 -0.75 -20.42
C ALA A 17 8.77 -1.00 -18.95
N PRO A 18 10.06 -0.89 -18.56
CA PRO A 18 10.51 -1.27 -17.22
C PRO A 18 9.75 -0.64 -16.05
N SER A 19 9.22 0.58 -16.23
CA SER A 19 8.48 1.34 -15.23
C SER A 19 6.97 1.40 -15.48
N ARG A 20 6.46 0.76 -16.54
CA ARG A 20 5.05 0.83 -16.93
C ARG A 20 4.30 -0.38 -16.38
N GLU A 21 3.49 -0.14 -15.35
CA GLU A 21 2.64 -1.16 -14.70
C GLU A 21 1.21 -1.20 -15.25
N PHE A 22 0.84 -0.23 -16.09
CA PHE A 22 -0.53 -0.04 -16.59
C PHE A 22 -0.56 0.16 -18.11
N CYS A 23 -1.53 -0.47 -18.77
CA CYS A 23 -1.74 -0.30 -20.21
C CYS A 23 -2.22 1.12 -20.58
N SER A 24 -2.87 1.84 -19.67
CA SER A 24 -3.42 3.18 -19.94
C SER A 24 -3.44 4.09 -18.70
N VAL A 25 -3.56 5.40 -18.94
CA VAL A 25 -3.78 6.40 -17.88
C VAL A 25 -5.05 6.10 -17.08
N LYS A 26 -6.10 5.61 -17.75
CA LYS A 26 -7.35 5.21 -17.10
C LYS A 26 -7.11 4.09 -16.07
N CYS A 27 -6.45 3.01 -16.48
CA CYS A 27 -6.11 1.89 -15.58
C CYS A 27 -5.31 2.35 -14.36
N ARG A 28 -4.31 3.22 -14.57
CA ARG A 28 -3.53 3.80 -13.46
C ARG A 28 -4.42 4.62 -12.51
N LYS A 29 -5.32 5.44 -13.06
CA LYS A 29 -6.22 6.31 -12.27
C LYS A 29 -7.22 5.48 -11.46
N ASP A 30 -7.86 4.49 -12.07
CA ASP A 30 -8.83 3.61 -11.40
C ASP A 30 -8.17 2.87 -10.24
N TRP A 31 -6.97 2.32 -10.48
CA TRP A 31 -6.18 1.64 -9.46
C TRP A 31 -5.77 2.57 -8.31
N ASN A 32 -5.30 3.78 -8.62
CA ASN A 32 -4.95 4.79 -7.61
C ASN A 32 -6.16 5.25 -6.79
N ASN A 33 -7.31 5.46 -7.43
CA ASN A 33 -8.55 5.85 -6.78
C ASN A 33 -9.04 4.75 -5.81
N ARG A 34 -8.92 3.48 -6.20
CA ARG A 34 -9.25 2.35 -5.33
C ARG A 34 -8.39 2.36 -4.07
N ARG A 35 -7.08 2.56 -4.22
CA ARG A 35 -6.16 2.68 -3.08
C ARG A 35 -6.44 3.89 -2.21
N MET A 36 -6.81 5.03 -2.81
CA MET A 36 -7.18 6.24 -2.07
C MET A 36 -8.42 5.98 -1.20
N LYS A 37 -9.48 5.39 -1.77
CA LYS A 37 -10.72 5.06 -1.04
C LYS A 37 -10.46 4.10 0.12
N ARG A 38 -9.71 3.02 -0.13
CA ARG A 38 -9.36 2.00 0.88
C ARG A 38 -8.38 2.54 1.94
N GLY A 39 -7.57 3.53 1.58
CA GLY A 39 -6.48 4.04 2.40
C GLY A 39 -6.91 5.07 3.44
N ALA A 40 -8.00 5.81 3.23
CA ALA A 40 -8.44 6.88 4.15
C ALA A 40 -8.75 6.32 5.55
N GLU A 41 -9.68 5.39 5.65
CA GLU A 41 -10.06 4.75 6.92
C GLU A 41 -8.90 3.95 7.54
N LEU A 42 -8.11 3.27 6.70
CA LEU A 42 -6.96 2.50 7.16
C LEU A 42 -5.87 3.40 7.77
N TYR A 43 -5.70 4.61 7.24
CA TYR A 43 -4.78 5.60 7.80
C TYR A 43 -5.23 6.03 9.19
N ASP A 44 -6.49 6.40 9.38
CA ASP A 44 -7.01 6.84 10.69
C ASP A 44 -6.85 5.74 11.75
N LEU A 45 -7.22 4.50 11.42
CA LEU A 45 -7.06 3.36 12.32
C LEU A 45 -5.59 3.04 12.60
N TYR A 46 -4.70 3.14 11.61
CA TYR A 46 -3.27 2.91 11.81
C TYR A 46 -2.65 4.00 12.70
N MET A 47 -3.07 5.26 12.53
CA MET A 47 -2.62 6.36 13.38
C MET A 47 -3.10 6.19 14.82
N ALA A 48 -4.37 5.82 15.03
CA ALA A 48 -4.89 5.46 16.35
C ALA A 48 -4.10 4.30 16.97
N HIS A 49 -3.86 3.23 16.21
CA HIS A 49 -3.05 2.10 16.66
C HIS A 49 -1.63 2.52 17.08
N ARG A 50 -1.01 3.48 16.38
CA ARG A 50 0.37 3.90 16.64
C ARG A 50 0.51 4.88 17.80
N PHE A 51 -0.44 5.81 17.94
CA PHE A 51 -0.32 6.99 18.80
C PHE A 51 -1.38 7.05 19.93
N ASP A 52 -2.50 6.34 19.82
CA ASP A 52 -3.53 6.22 20.84
C ASP A 52 -3.69 4.74 21.28
N ARG A 53 -2.59 4.17 21.78
CA ARG A 53 -2.45 2.71 21.95
C ARG A 53 -3.43 2.10 22.95
N ALA A 54 -3.76 2.82 24.03
CA ALA A 54 -4.65 2.31 25.07
C ALA A 54 -6.07 2.13 24.51
N ASN A 55 -6.62 3.21 23.96
CA ASN A 55 -7.92 3.19 23.30
C ASN A 55 -7.96 2.22 22.11
N ALA A 56 -6.90 2.21 21.27
CA ALA A 56 -6.83 1.32 20.13
C ALA A 56 -6.83 -0.17 20.52
N LYS A 57 -6.27 -0.50 21.69
CA LYS A 57 -6.31 -1.86 22.24
C LYS A 57 -7.72 -2.22 22.69
N ASP A 58 -8.38 -1.34 23.44
CA ASP A 58 -9.73 -1.57 23.98
C ASP A 58 -10.75 -1.72 22.84
N LEU A 59 -10.62 -0.89 21.79
CA LEU A 59 -11.45 -0.93 20.59
C LEU A 59 -11.03 -1.99 19.56
N ARG A 60 -9.97 -2.78 19.83
CA ARG A 60 -9.49 -3.83 18.92
C ARG A 60 -9.20 -3.32 17.50
N VAL A 61 -8.58 -2.15 17.40
CA VAL A 61 -8.31 -1.46 16.13
C VAL A 61 -7.46 -2.31 15.18
N PHE A 62 -6.47 -3.04 15.70
CA PHE A 62 -5.63 -3.88 14.84
C PHE A 62 -6.44 -5.03 14.20
N GLN A 63 -7.39 -5.61 14.94
CA GLN A 63 -8.32 -6.61 14.40
C GLN A 63 -9.23 -5.99 13.33
N ALA A 64 -9.68 -4.75 13.52
CA ALA A 64 -10.46 -4.02 12.52
C ALA A 64 -9.66 -3.78 11.22
N ILE A 65 -8.40 -3.33 11.33
CA ILE A 65 -7.49 -3.16 10.18
C ILE A 65 -7.33 -4.48 9.40
N ASN A 66 -7.08 -5.58 10.11
CA ASN A 66 -6.94 -6.90 9.48
C ASN A 66 -8.24 -7.37 8.78
N ARG A 67 -9.40 -7.08 9.38
CA ARG A 67 -10.70 -7.37 8.76
C ARG A 67 -10.91 -6.56 7.49
N MET A 68 -10.59 -5.27 7.49
CA MET A 68 -10.64 -4.43 6.29
C MET A 68 -9.74 -4.97 5.18
N ALA A 69 -8.49 -5.32 5.51
CA ALA A 69 -7.57 -5.90 4.54
C ALA A 69 -8.09 -7.22 3.94
N SER A 70 -8.71 -8.07 4.76
CA SER A 70 -9.37 -9.30 4.31
C SER A 70 -10.54 -9.00 3.36
N ASN A 71 -11.39 -8.03 3.69
CA ASN A 71 -12.53 -7.64 2.86
C ASN A 71 -12.06 -7.09 1.51
N PHE A 72 -11.05 -6.21 1.50
CA PHE A 72 -10.47 -5.70 0.25
C PHE A 72 -9.90 -6.81 -0.63
N ARG A 73 -9.27 -7.83 -0.02
CA ARG A 73 -8.78 -9.00 -0.75
C ARG A 73 -9.93 -9.85 -1.30
N GLN A 74 -11.05 -9.95 -0.59
CA GLN A 74 -12.25 -10.64 -1.06
C GLN A 74 -12.89 -9.89 -2.24
N GLU A 75 -13.04 -8.58 -2.16
CA GLU A 75 -13.48 -7.73 -3.28
C GLU A 75 -12.60 -7.94 -4.51
N ASP A 76 -11.28 -7.94 -4.33
CA ASP A 76 -10.34 -8.18 -5.44
C ASP A 76 -10.51 -9.59 -6.06
N ARG A 77 -10.84 -10.60 -5.25
CA ARG A 77 -11.16 -11.94 -5.77
C ARG A 77 -12.41 -11.93 -6.63
N ILE A 78 -13.46 -11.25 -6.19
CA ILE A 78 -14.75 -11.18 -6.87
C ILE A 78 -14.66 -10.33 -8.14
N GLU A 79 -14.12 -9.12 -8.04
CA GLU A 79 -14.16 -8.12 -9.11
C GLU A 79 -12.97 -8.18 -10.06
N ARG A 80 -11.82 -8.73 -9.61
CA ARG A 80 -10.55 -8.63 -10.33
C ARG A 80 -9.87 -9.98 -10.54
N ALA A 81 -10.60 -11.09 -10.42
CA ALA A 81 -10.05 -12.44 -10.51
C ALA A 81 -8.82 -12.65 -9.58
N GLY A 82 -8.81 -12.00 -8.42
CA GLY A 82 -7.74 -12.13 -7.42
C GLY A 82 -6.47 -11.32 -7.72
N ARG A 83 -6.46 -10.48 -8.77
CA ARG A 83 -5.35 -9.56 -9.07
C ARG A 83 -5.10 -8.62 -7.90
N GLN A 84 -3.82 -8.38 -7.60
CA GLN A 84 -3.38 -7.51 -6.53
C GLN A 84 -3.81 -6.05 -6.75
N SER A 85 -4.30 -5.38 -5.70
CA SER A 85 -4.73 -3.97 -5.71
C SER A 85 -3.80 -3.03 -4.92
N TRP A 86 -2.64 -3.51 -4.49
CA TRP A 86 -1.62 -2.76 -3.77
C TRP A 86 -0.26 -2.86 -4.47
N ARG A 87 0.69 -2.00 -4.08
CA ARG A 87 2.04 -2.00 -4.66
C ARG A 87 2.87 -3.13 -4.12
N ARG A 88 3.83 -3.57 -4.93
CA ARG A 88 4.96 -4.34 -4.42
C ARG A 88 5.71 -3.51 -3.37
N PRO A 89 6.11 -4.08 -2.22
CA PRO A 89 6.85 -3.35 -1.20
C PRO A 89 8.12 -2.67 -1.73
N SER A 90 8.87 -3.33 -2.62
CA SER A 90 10.06 -2.75 -3.26
C SER A 90 9.74 -1.43 -3.96
N ALA A 91 8.70 -1.38 -4.79
CA ALA A 91 8.29 -0.17 -5.50
C ALA A 91 7.87 0.99 -4.57
N VAL A 92 7.43 0.70 -3.34
CA VAL A 92 7.15 1.75 -2.33
C VAL A 92 8.44 2.26 -1.69
N LEU A 93 9.34 1.35 -1.34
CA LEU A 93 10.59 1.64 -0.63
C LEU A 93 11.64 2.28 -1.54
N ASP A 94 11.70 1.88 -2.81
CA ASP A 94 12.65 2.43 -3.79
C ASP A 94 12.26 3.86 -4.17
N GLU A 95 10.96 4.20 -4.19
CA GLU A 95 10.49 5.59 -4.34
C GLU A 95 10.68 6.45 -3.09
N ARG A 96 10.77 5.83 -1.90
CA ARG A 96 10.92 6.51 -0.62
C ARG A 96 12.09 5.92 0.16
N PRO A 97 13.35 6.12 -0.31
CA PRO A 97 14.51 5.47 0.29
C PRO A 97 14.67 5.77 1.79
N TYR A 98 14.23 6.95 2.24
CA TYR A 98 14.27 7.36 3.64
C TYR A 98 13.47 6.43 4.58
N LEU A 99 12.50 5.66 4.07
CA LEU A 99 11.78 4.68 4.90
C LEU A 99 12.67 3.51 5.34
N ARG A 100 13.84 3.30 4.72
CA ARG A 100 14.85 2.30 5.11
C ARG A 100 15.98 2.87 5.96
N SER A 101 16.06 4.20 6.13
CA SER A 101 17.20 4.79 6.85
C SER A 101 17.13 4.50 8.34
N VAL A 102 18.29 4.19 8.93
CA VAL A 102 18.44 4.07 10.39
C VAL A 102 18.71 5.46 10.96
N THR A 103 17.80 5.97 11.79
CA THR A 103 18.01 7.23 12.51
C THR A 103 18.84 6.99 13.76
N THR A 104 20.10 7.43 13.76
CA THR A 104 20.94 7.43 14.96
C THR A 104 20.76 8.73 15.73
N HIS A 105 20.15 8.65 16.92
CA HIS A 105 20.13 9.77 17.85
C HIS A 105 21.48 9.83 18.59
N VAL A 106 22.36 10.75 18.20
CA VAL A 106 23.56 11.07 18.99
C VAL A 106 23.09 11.81 20.24
N ARG A 107 23.17 11.16 21.40
CA ARG A 107 23.02 11.85 22.68
C ARG A 107 24.26 12.69 22.89
N ILE A 108 24.19 13.98 22.59
CA ILE A 108 25.19 14.94 23.04
C ILE A 108 25.01 15.02 24.56
N GLY A 109 25.88 14.32 25.30
CA GLY A 109 25.95 14.43 26.76
C GLY A 109 26.17 15.89 27.12
N ARG A 110 25.41 16.39 28.10
CA ARG A 110 25.69 17.69 28.72
C ARG A 110 27.12 17.63 29.25
N GLY A 111 28.00 18.46 28.68
CA GLY A 111 29.31 18.73 29.24
C GLY A 111 29.17 19.28 30.66
N ALA A 112 30.16 18.92 31.46
CA ALA A 112 30.34 19.14 32.90
C ALA A 112 29.80 20.47 33.47
#